data_AF-A0A5B0MGF8-F1
#
_entry.id   AF-A0A5B0MGF8-F1
#
_cell.length_a   1.000
_cell.length_b   1.000
_cell.length_c   1.000
_cell.angle_alpha   90.00
_cell.angle_beta   90.00
_cell.angle_gamma   90.00
#
_symmetry.space_group_name_H-M   'P 1'
#
loop_
_entity.id
_entity.type
_entity.pdbx_description
1 polymer ?
#
loop_
_entity_poly.entity_id
_entity_poly.type
_entity_poly.pdbx_seq_one_letter_code
_entity_poly.pdbx_strand_id
1 'polypeptide(L)'
;MNEEIPLMSKFFKVKCVMPRGQFPFNTLPMMRFLKVVQEKDPGRLEASTDRLYEAIFENKVKVADNPSGVLGSLSPSVLDASRVEEYRQQSSSEETKEKVKRDAERLVEEGAFGFPWIEVSRPDGQRLTIFGSDRFEFLADWLGQEWKGPNPSSTEPTKSRL
;
A
#
# COMPACT_ATOMS: atom_id res chain seq x y z
N MET A 1 -10.95 8.62 -11.37
CA MET A 1 -10.83 8.79 -9.90
C MET A 1 -12.16 8.95 -9.15
N ASN A 2 -12.86 10.11 -9.16
CA ASN A 2 -14.09 10.28 -8.34
C ASN A 2 -15.22 9.30 -8.70
N GLU A 3 -15.43 9.03 -9.99
CA GLU A 3 -16.44 8.06 -10.47
C GLU A 3 -15.94 6.61 -10.41
N GLU A 4 -14.63 6.44 -10.54
CA GLU A 4 -13.97 5.14 -10.67
C GLU A 4 -13.77 4.45 -9.32
N ILE A 5 -13.40 5.19 -8.27
CA ILE A 5 -13.13 4.61 -6.94
C ILE A 5 -14.34 3.88 -6.35
N PRO A 6 -15.58 4.42 -6.42
CA PRO A 6 -16.76 3.67 -6.00
C PRO A 6 -16.96 2.36 -6.79
N LEU A 7 -16.67 2.37 -8.08
CA LEU A 7 -16.77 1.17 -8.94
C LEU A 7 -15.69 0.15 -8.59
N MET A 8 -14.43 0.60 -8.43
CA MET A 8 -13.31 -0.24 -7.99
C MET A 8 -13.58 -0.81 -6.60
N SER A 9 -14.05 0.00 -5.65
CA SER A 9 -14.36 -0.45 -4.30
C SER A 9 -15.38 -1.59 -4.31
N LYS A 10 -16.42 -1.47 -5.14
CA LYS A 10 -17.39 -2.55 -5.36
C LYS A 10 -16.77 -3.76 -6.06
N PHE A 11 -15.97 -3.56 -7.10
CA PHE A 11 -15.36 -4.63 -7.90
C PHE A 11 -14.37 -5.47 -7.09
N PHE A 12 -13.44 -4.83 -6.38
CA PHE A 12 -12.45 -5.49 -5.53
C PHE A 12 -13.03 -5.97 -4.19
N LYS A 13 -14.26 -5.56 -3.83
CA LYS A 13 -14.84 -5.73 -2.49
C LYS A 13 -13.95 -5.17 -1.37
N VAL A 14 -13.20 -4.10 -1.67
CA VAL A 14 -12.35 -3.36 -0.73
C VAL A 14 -12.96 -1.99 -0.53
N LYS A 15 -13.25 -1.62 0.72
CA LYS A 15 -13.84 -0.30 1.00
C LYS A 15 -12.82 0.79 0.73
N CYS A 16 -13.11 1.64 -0.25
CA CYS A 16 -12.23 2.75 -0.64
C CYS A 16 -13.09 3.92 -1.10
N VAL A 17 -12.83 5.09 -0.53
CA VAL A 17 -13.44 6.36 -0.89
C VAL A 17 -12.35 7.41 -1.03
N MET A 18 -12.61 8.41 -1.87
CA MET A 18 -11.68 9.52 -2.02
C MET A 18 -11.45 10.23 -0.68
N PRO A 19 -10.19 10.48 -0.28
CA PRO A 19 -9.90 11.27 0.91
C PRO A 19 -10.55 12.66 0.82
N ARG A 20 -11.16 13.11 1.91
CA ARG A 20 -11.79 14.45 1.97
C ARG A 20 -10.72 15.54 2.05
N GLY A 21 -10.93 16.63 1.32
CA GLY A 21 -10.04 17.79 1.33
C GLY A 21 -8.98 17.73 0.24
N GLN A 22 -7.82 18.36 0.47
CA GLN A 22 -6.73 18.41 -0.50
C GLN A 22 -6.14 17.02 -0.70
N PHE A 23 -6.15 16.56 -1.95
CA PHE A 23 -5.53 15.31 -2.39
C PHE A 23 -4.84 15.56 -3.74
N PRO A 24 -3.59 15.07 -3.95
CA PRO A 24 -2.77 14.29 -3.01
C PRO A 24 -2.25 15.14 -1.83
N PHE A 25 -1.91 14.47 -0.73
CA PHE A 25 -1.25 15.06 0.44
C PHE A 25 0.08 14.36 0.72
N ASN A 26 0.92 14.97 1.55
CA ASN A 26 2.25 14.44 1.87
C ASN A 26 2.16 13.15 2.72
N THR A 27 2.50 12.00 2.14
CA THR A 27 2.55 10.70 2.82
C THR A 27 3.94 10.35 3.36
N LEU A 28 4.94 11.21 3.19
CA LEU A 28 6.33 10.93 3.57
C LEU A 28 6.51 10.55 5.06
N PRO A 29 5.80 11.16 6.04
CA PRO A 29 5.85 10.71 7.43
C PRO A 29 5.39 9.25 7.60
N MET A 30 4.32 8.85 6.90
CA MET A 30 3.79 7.48 6.94
C MET A 30 4.74 6.49 6.27
N MET A 31 5.33 6.85 5.12
CA MET A 31 6.28 5.98 4.43
C MET A 31 7.56 5.75 5.24
N ARG A 32 8.08 6.78 5.91
CA ARG A 32 9.22 6.64 6.83
C ARG A 32 8.87 5.80 8.05
N PHE A 33 7.66 5.95 8.60
CA PHE A 33 7.19 5.10 9.68
C PHE A 33 7.12 3.64 9.25
N LEU A 34 6.52 3.34 8.09
CA LEU A 34 6.45 1.98 7.56
C LEU A 34 7.83 1.39 7.26
N LYS A 35 8.84 2.21 6.89
CA LYS A 35 10.23 1.76 6.79
C LYS A 35 10.77 1.27 8.13
N VAL A 36 10.49 1.96 9.23
CA VAL A 36 10.87 1.50 10.58
C VAL A 36 10.15 0.21 10.94
N VAL A 37 8.84 0.12 10.66
CA VAL A 37 8.07 -1.12 10.90
C VAL A 37 8.65 -2.30 10.11
N GLN A 38 8.99 -2.09 8.83
CA GLN A 38 9.60 -3.11 7.98
C GLN A 38 10.91 -3.66 8.60
N GLU A 39 11.74 -2.79 9.18
CA GLU A 39 13.03 -3.19 9.74
C GLU A 39 12.94 -3.79 11.15
N LYS A 40 12.00 -3.32 11.97
CA LYS A 40 11.90 -3.68 13.40
C LYS A 40 10.87 -4.76 13.68
N ASP A 41 9.69 -4.64 13.09
CA ASP A 41 8.53 -5.50 13.29
C ASP A 41 7.93 -5.93 11.93
N PRO A 42 8.68 -6.63 11.05
CA PRO A 42 8.23 -6.96 9.69
C PRO A 42 6.89 -7.73 9.65
N GLY A 43 6.61 -8.55 10.67
CA GLY A 43 5.33 -9.25 10.82
C GLY A 43 4.12 -8.34 11.09
N ARG A 44 4.35 -7.05 11.37
CA ARG A 44 3.30 -6.03 11.53
C ARG A 44 3.19 -5.10 10.32
N LEU A 45 4.03 -5.25 9.30
CA LEU A 45 4.08 -4.33 8.17
C LEU A 45 2.78 -4.32 7.38
N GLU A 46 2.23 -5.50 7.06
CA GLU A 46 0.96 -5.65 6.33
C GLU A 46 -0.19 -5.01 7.12
N ALA A 47 -0.41 -5.46 8.36
CA ALA A 47 -1.47 -4.92 9.22
C ALA A 47 -1.34 -3.41 9.47
N SER A 48 -0.11 -2.88 9.55
CA SER A 48 0.14 -1.44 9.69
C SER A 48 -0.21 -0.68 8.41
N THR A 49 0.15 -1.24 7.25
CA THR A 49 -0.17 -0.66 5.94
C THR A 49 -1.67 -0.64 5.72
N ASP A 50 -2.37 -1.76 5.95
CA ASP A 50 -3.83 -1.87 5.83
C ASP A 50 -4.52 -0.84 6.71
N ARG A 51 -4.11 -0.74 7.97
CA ARG A 51 -4.72 0.20 8.92
C ARG A 51 -4.54 1.66 8.50
N LEU A 52 -3.39 2.02 7.93
CA LEU A 52 -3.16 3.37 7.39
C LEU A 52 -4.02 3.63 6.15
N TYR A 53 -4.16 2.64 5.26
CA TYR A 53 -5.07 2.72 4.12
C TYR A 53 -6.52 2.89 4.58
N GLU A 54 -6.99 2.13 5.56
CA GLU A 54 -8.33 2.32 6.16
C GLU A 54 -8.50 3.72 6.73
N ALA A 55 -7.52 4.20 7.50
CA ALA A 55 -7.59 5.50 8.15
C ALA A 55 -7.78 6.64 7.12
N ILE A 56 -7.06 6.54 6.01
CA ILE A 56 -7.01 7.52 4.92
C ILE A 56 -8.20 7.36 3.97
N PHE A 57 -8.31 6.18 3.34
CA PHE A 57 -9.23 5.90 2.23
C PHE A 57 -10.61 5.41 2.70
N GLU A 58 -10.86 5.29 4.01
CA GLU A 58 -12.22 5.27 4.55
C GLU A 58 -12.61 6.56 5.28
N ASN A 59 -11.77 7.60 5.20
CA ASN A 59 -11.97 8.90 5.87
C ASN A 59 -12.20 8.77 7.40
N LYS A 60 -11.52 7.83 8.07
CA LYS A 60 -11.64 7.64 9.53
C LYS A 60 -10.88 8.71 10.31
N VAL A 61 -9.87 9.31 9.69
CA VAL A 61 -9.05 10.37 10.28
C VAL A 61 -8.97 11.53 9.29
N LYS A 62 -9.01 12.76 9.80
CA LYS A 62 -8.68 13.95 9.00
C LYS A 62 -7.17 13.96 8.77
N VAL A 63 -6.75 13.81 7.52
CA VAL A 63 -5.33 13.64 7.16
C VAL A 63 -4.58 14.97 7.03
N ALA A 64 -5.25 16.02 6.53
CA ALA A 64 -4.63 17.32 6.29
C ALA A 64 -3.87 17.83 7.54
N ASP A 65 -2.57 18.03 7.37
CA ASP A 65 -1.62 18.48 8.39
C ASP A 65 -1.62 17.68 9.70
N ASN A 66 -1.99 16.39 9.66
CA ASN A 66 -2.14 15.54 10.83
C ASN A 66 -1.45 14.14 10.71
N PRO A 67 -0.13 14.08 10.44
CA PRO A 67 0.57 12.80 10.36
C PRO A 67 0.53 12.04 11.70
N SER A 68 0.62 12.73 12.84
CA SER A 68 0.58 12.09 14.17
C SER A 68 -0.77 11.42 14.45
N GLY A 69 -1.89 12.04 14.07
CA GLY A 69 -3.22 11.44 14.24
C GLY A 69 -3.44 10.25 13.31
N VAL A 70 -2.90 10.29 12.09
CA VAL A 70 -2.95 9.15 11.16
C VAL A 70 -2.12 7.99 11.71
N LEU A 71 -0.89 8.22 12.18
CA LEU A 71 -0.06 7.17 12.81
C LEU A 71 -0.68 6.64 14.11
N GLY A 72 -1.34 7.52 14.89
CA GLY A 72 -2.06 7.13 16.10
C GLY A 72 -3.19 6.13 15.85
N SER A 73 -3.74 6.06 14.63
CA SER A 73 -4.78 5.08 14.25
C SER A 73 -4.33 3.62 14.30
N LEU A 74 -3.01 3.38 14.35
CA LEU A 74 -2.40 2.05 14.53
C LEU A 74 -2.59 1.49 15.95
N SER A 75 -2.81 2.37 16.93
CA SER A 75 -2.99 1.98 18.33
C SER A 75 -4.47 1.89 18.72
N PRO A 76 -4.84 0.93 19.59
CA PRO A 76 -4.02 -0.16 20.13
C PRO A 76 -4.04 -1.43 19.26
N SER A 77 -4.72 -1.41 18.11
CA SER A 77 -5.09 -2.63 17.38
C SER A 77 -3.94 -3.30 16.65
N VAL A 78 -2.95 -2.54 16.18
CA VAL A 78 -1.79 -3.06 15.42
C VAL A 78 -0.52 -2.96 16.26
N LEU A 79 -0.32 -1.81 16.90
CA LEU A 79 0.82 -1.51 17.77
C LEU A 79 0.32 -0.87 19.06
N ASP A 80 1.03 -1.07 20.17
CA ASP A 80 0.77 -0.29 21.37
C ASP A 80 1.21 1.19 21.19
N ALA A 81 0.65 2.08 22.00
CA ALA A 81 0.92 3.51 21.89
C ALA A 81 2.41 3.87 22.09
N SER A 82 3.12 3.14 22.95
CA SER A 82 4.56 3.33 23.17
C SER A 82 5.37 3.02 21.92
N ARG A 83 5.09 1.92 21.22
CA ARG A 83 5.75 1.55 19.96
C ARG A 83 5.44 2.54 18.85
N VAL A 84 4.19 3.01 18.76
CA VAL A 84 3.83 4.06 17.77
C VAL A 84 4.69 5.30 17.99
N GLU A 85 4.85 5.76 19.23
CA GLU A 85 5.68 6.93 19.53
C GLU A 85 7.17 6.67 19.28
N GLU A 86 7.69 5.51 19.70
CA GLU A 86 9.07 5.10 19.46
C GLU A 86 9.40 5.07 17.95
N TYR A 87 8.55 4.43 17.13
CA TYR A 87 8.75 4.32 15.70
C TYR A 87 8.57 5.66 15.00
N ARG A 88 7.67 6.52 15.48
CA ARG A 88 7.52 7.90 14.98
C ARG A 88 8.81 8.70 15.20
N GLN A 89 9.46 8.57 16.35
CA GLN A 89 10.74 9.23 16.62
C GLN A 89 11.84 8.70 15.69
N GLN A 90 11.99 7.37 15.56
CA GLN A 90 12.97 6.75 14.66
C GLN A 90 12.74 7.11 13.19
N SER A 91 11.48 7.25 12.77
CA SER A 91 11.12 7.63 11.40
C SER A 91 11.58 9.04 11.02
N SER A 92 11.88 9.87 12.02
CA SER A 92 12.37 11.24 11.85
C SER A 92 13.90 11.34 11.79
N SER A 93 14.62 10.23 12.01
CA SER A 93 16.08 10.19 11.93
C SER A 93 16.59 10.36 10.49
N GLU A 94 17.78 10.96 10.32
CA GLU A 94 18.41 11.10 9.01
C GLU A 94 18.67 9.75 8.34
N GLU A 95 18.98 8.72 9.12
CA GLU A 95 19.17 7.37 8.60
C GLU A 95 17.92 6.85 7.89
N THR A 96 16.74 6.92 8.54
CA THR A 96 15.48 6.48 7.93
C THR A 96 15.12 7.32 6.71
N LYS A 97 15.36 8.64 6.76
CA LYS A 97 15.12 9.53 5.62
C LYS A 97 15.94 9.11 4.41
N GLU A 98 17.23 8.86 4.60
CA GLU A 98 18.13 8.51 3.51
C GLU A 98 17.88 7.09 2.97
N LYS A 99 17.39 6.17 3.81
CA LYS A 99 16.93 4.85 3.35
C LYS A 99 15.72 4.95 2.43
N VAL A 100 14.66 5.67 2.84
CA VAL A 100 13.46 5.83 2.01
C VAL A 100 13.78 6.55 0.70
N LYS A 101 14.67 7.54 0.73
CA LYS A 101 15.15 8.24 -0.48
C LYS A 101 15.87 7.27 -1.43
N ARG A 102 16.86 6.51 -0.93
CA ARG A 102 17.60 5.53 -1.73
C ARG A 102 16.70 4.45 -2.32
N ASP A 103 15.70 3.98 -1.57
CA ASP A 103 14.71 3.02 -2.07
C ASP A 103 13.93 3.60 -3.26
N ALA A 104 13.54 4.87 -3.19
CA ALA A 104 12.82 5.56 -4.27
C ALA A 104 13.72 5.82 -5.49
N GLU A 105 14.96 6.28 -5.28
CA GLU A 105 15.94 6.52 -6.36
C GLU A 105 16.23 5.23 -7.14
N ARG A 106 16.47 4.12 -6.44
CA ARG A 106 16.67 2.81 -7.05
C ARG A 106 15.49 2.39 -7.93
N LEU A 107 14.26 2.54 -7.45
CA LEU A 107 13.07 2.19 -8.23
C LEU A 107 12.94 3.06 -9.50
N VAL A 108 13.27 4.35 -9.41
CA VAL A 108 13.29 5.24 -10.58
C VAL A 108 14.36 4.80 -11.59
N GLU A 109 15.56 4.44 -11.13
CA GLU A 109 16.64 3.90 -11.98
C GLU A 109 16.22 2.58 -12.67
N GLU A 110 15.41 1.77 -12.00
CA GLU A 110 14.84 0.52 -12.53
C GLU A 110 13.62 0.75 -13.45
N GLY A 111 13.19 2.00 -13.64
CA GLY A 111 12.15 2.40 -14.59
C GLY A 111 10.77 2.61 -13.98
N ALA A 112 10.62 2.59 -12.65
CA ALA A 112 9.36 2.90 -12.00
C ALA A 112 8.98 4.38 -12.22
N PHE A 113 7.76 4.59 -12.72
CA PHE A 113 7.20 5.92 -12.98
C PHE A 113 5.93 6.22 -12.15
N GLY A 114 5.49 5.26 -11.34
CA GLY A 114 4.29 5.36 -10.50
C GLY A 114 4.07 4.10 -9.67
N PHE A 115 3.06 4.13 -8.80
CA PHE A 115 2.67 3.00 -7.95
C PHE A 115 1.20 2.59 -8.14
N PRO A 116 0.84 1.31 -7.88
CA PRO A 116 1.74 0.22 -7.46
C PRO A 116 2.70 -0.21 -8.60
N TRP A 117 3.94 -0.50 -8.21
CA TRP A 117 5.01 -1.05 -9.06
C TRP A 117 5.37 -2.41 -8.49
N ILE A 118 5.19 -3.47 -9.29
CA ILE A 118 5.30 -4.85 -8.81
C ILE A 118 6.37 -5.57 -9.65
N GLU A 119 7.44 -5.97 -8.98
CA GLU A 119 8.52 -6.77 -9.55
C GLU A 119 8.31 -8.23 -9.17
N VAL A 120 8.24 -9.10 -10.17
CA VAL A 120 8.00 -10.54 -10.00
C VAL A 120 9.17 -11.30 -10.60
N SER A 121 9.80 -12.14 -9.77
CA SER A 121 10.89 -13.02 -10.19
C SER A 121 10.44 -14.47 -10.09
N ARG A 122 10.75 -15.26 -11.12
CA ARG A 122 10.49 -16.70 -11.14
C ARG A 122 11.70 -17.53 -10.73
N PRO A 123 11.48 -18.77 -10.28
CA PRO A 123 12.56 -19.72 -10.01
C PRO A 123 13.48 -20.00 -11.21
N ASP A 124 12.99 -19.85 -12.45
CA ASP A 124 13.75 -20.03 -13.69
C ASP A 124 14.60 -18.80 -14.08
N GLY A 125 14.60 -17.75 -13.26
CA GLY A 125 15.36 -16.52 -13.47
C GLY A 125 14.66 -15.45 -14.32
N GLN A 126 13.48 -15.73 -14.89
CA GLN A 126 12.71 -14.72 -15.60
C GLN A 126 12.19 -13.65 -14.63
N ARG A 127 12.21 -12.39 -15.09
CA ARG A 127 11.68 -11.23 -14.33
C ARG A 127 10.63 -10.51 -15.15
N LEU A 128 9.56 -10.10 -14.49
CA LEU A 128 8.51 -9.26 -15.05
C LEU A 128 8.22 -8.12 -14.09
N THR A 129 8.05 -6.93 -14.64
CA THR A 129 7.60 -5.77 -13.89
C THR A 129 6.27 -5.28 -14.44
N ILE A 130 5.30 -5.06 -13.57
CA ILE A 130 3.98 -4.52 -13.92
C ILE A 130 3.68 -3.27 -13.10
N PHE A 131 3.00 -2.32 -13.72
CA PHE A 131 2.48 -1.11 -13.09
C PHE A 131 0.95 -1.17 -13.04
N GLY A 132 0.38 -0.70 -11.93
CA GLY A 132 -1.06 -0.60 -11.73
C GLY A 132 -1.69 -1.81 -11.04
N SER A 133 -2.95 -1.67 -10.66
CA SER A 133 -3.73 -2.71 -9.97
C SER A 133 -4.60 -3.54 -10.92
N ASP A 134 -4.45 -3.39 -12.23
CA ASP A 134 -5.31 -3.95 -13.28
C ASP A 134 -4.64 -5.02 -14.15
N ARG A 135 -3.38 -5.38 -13.85
CA ARG A 135 -2.59 -6.36 -14.64
C ARG A 135 -2.50 -7.75 -14.01
N PHE A 136 -3.30 -8.06 -12.99
CA PHE A 136 -3.22 -9.35 -12.31
C PHE A 136 -3.65 -10.55 -13.16
N GLU A 137 -4.58 -10.38 -14.10
CA GLU A 137 -4.96 -11.44 -15.05
C GLU A 137 -3.81 -11.78 -15.99
N PHE A 138 -3.15 -10.77 -16.56
CA PHE A 138 -1.93 -10.92 -17.34
C PHE A 138 -0.78 -11.54 -16.52
N LEU A 139 -0.63 -11.12 -15.27
CA LEU A 139 0.37 -11.71 -14.37
C LEU A 139 0.09 -13.19 -14.12
N ALA A 140 -1.17 -13.58 -13.92
CA ALA A 140 -1.57 -14.97 -13.73
C ALA A 140 -1.26 -15.81 -14.98
N ASP A 141 -1.64 -15.34 -16.17
CA ASP A 141 -1.33 -16.00 -17.45
C ASP A 141 0.18 -16.18 -17.63
N TRP A 142 0.95 -15.11 -17.40
CA TRP A 142 2.41 -15.19 -17.42
C TRP A 142 2.83 -16.33 -16.49
N LEU A 143 2.50 -16.26 -15.19
CA LEU A 143 2.87 -17.25 -14.16
C LEU A 143 2.32 -18.68 -14.40
N GLY A 144 1.53 -18.92 -15.45
CA GLY A 144 0.89 -20.21 -15.70
C GLY A 144 -0.15 -20.58 -14.62
N GLN A 145 -0.78 -19.57 -14.02
CA GLN A 145 -1.80 -19.71 -12.98
C GLN A 145 -3.18 -19.31 -13.52
N GLU A 146 -4.22 -19.92 -12.96
CA GLU A 146 -5.60 -19.50 -13.22
C GLU A 146 -5.90 -18.18 -12.52
N TRP A 147 -6.42 -17.19 -13.25
CA TRP A 147 -6.96 -15.97 -12.65
C TRP A 147 -8.38 -16.20 -12.13
N LYS A 148 -8.54 -16.19 -10.80
CA LYS A 148 -9.84 -16.37 -10.13
C LYS A 148 -10.60 -15.07 -9.87
N GLY A 149 -10.22 -14.00 -10.56
CA GLY A 149 -10.73 -12.66 -10.31
C GLY A 149 -10.09 -11.98 -9.09
N PRO A 150 -10.44 -10.71 -8.83
CA PRO A 150 -9.86 -9.89 -7.77
C PRO A 150 -10.17 -10.40 -6.35
N ASN A 151 -11.17 -11.26 -6.21
CA ASN A 151 -11.55 -11.88 -4.94
C ASN A 151 -11.64 -13.41 -5.12
N PRO A 152 -10.52 -14.13 -4.98
CA PRO A 152 -10.45 -15.56 -5.27
C PRO A 152 -11.20 -16.44 -4.25
N SER A 153 -11.60 -15.91 -3.09
CA SER A 153 -12.41 -16.63 -2.09
C SER A 153 -13.91 -16.47 -2.33
N SER A 154 -14.32 -15.57 -3.23
CA SER A 154 -15.71 -15.38 -3.63
C SER A 154 -16.19 -16.59 -4.43
N THR A 155 -17.24 -17.27 -3.96
CA THR A 155 -17.88 -18.38 -4.67
C THR A 155 -18.75 -17.93 -5.85
N GLU A 156 -18.95 -16.62 -6.00
CA GLU A 156 -19.62 -16.05 -7.18
C GLU A 156 -18.63 -16.00 -8.34
N PRO A 157 -18.89 -16.73 -9.44
CA PRO A 157 -18.01 -16.66 -10.61
C PRO A 157 -18.02 -15.23 -11.13
N THR A 158 -16.86 -14.58 -11.09
CA THR A 158 -16.68 -13.30 -11.79
C THR A 158 -16.73 -13.67 -13.27
N LYS A 159 -17.85 -13.36 -13.94
CA LYS A 159 -17.94 -13.53 -15.39
C LYS A 159 -16.85 -12.65 -16.00
N SER A 160 -15.74 -13.26 -16.41
CA SER A 160 -14.83 -12.61 -17.35
C SER A 160 -15.68 -12.24 -18.57
N ARG A 161 -15.72 -10.95 -18.90
CA ARG A 161 -16.45 -10.43 -20.06
C ARG A 161 -15.47 -10.16 -21.20
N LEU A 162 -14.63 -11.15 -21.47
CA LEU A 162 -13.98 -11.32 -22.75
C LEU A 162 -14.38 -12.71 -23.27
#